data_AF-W0IYG3-F1
#
_entry.id   AF-W0IYG3-F1
#
_cell.length_a   1.000
_cell.length_b   1.000
_cell.length_c   1.000
_cell.angle_alpha   90.00
_cell.angle_beta   90.00
_cell.angle_gamma   90.00
#
_symmetry.space_group_name_H-M   'P 1'
#
loop_
_entity.id
_entity.type
_entity.pdbx_description
1 polymer ?
#
loop_
_entity_poly.entity_id
_entity_poly.type
_entity_poly.pdbx_seq_one_letter_code
_entity_poly.pdbx_strand_id
1 'polypeptide(L)'
;MPIIKTIMTTTKSSLLALVAFLAAGAGSSAYAAGVANPPACGGTPDAILLTPVSSRVLNIAQPTLACSENGVVLSGTVTKQPTTQRTTGTHLEVVFLDASGAPLLRQTVAYAPRELRPVTRAKVKRTGDYTLTLPELPAGTARIQVEARFGPHA
;
A
#
# COMPACT_ATOMS: atom_id res chain seq x y z
N MET A 1 -78.87 1.78 -31.32
CA MET A 1 -78.21 0.59 -30.75
C MET A 1 -77.56 -0.14 -31.93
N PRO A 2 -76.23 -0.27 -31.99
CA PRO A 2 -75.41 -1.01 -31.03
C PRO A 2 -74.16 -0.28 -30.52
N ILE A 3 -73.60 -0.85 -29.46
CA ILE A 3 -72.43 -0.47 -28.69
C ILE A 3 -71.19 -1.08 -29.37
N ILE A 4 -70.15 -0.27 -29.64
CA ILE A 4 -68.83 -0.78 -29.97
C ILE A 4 -67.85 -0.28 -28.91
N LYS A 5 -67.44 -1.22 -28.06
CA LYS A 5 -66.30 -1.13 -27.14
C LYS A 5 -65.02 -1.26 -27.95
N THR A 6 -64.11 -0.30 -27.79
CA THR A 6 -62.69 -0.48 -28.14
C THR A 6 -61.87 -0.28 -26.88
N ILE A 7 -61.20 -1.35 -26.45
CA ILE A 7 -60.36 -1.45 -25.27
C ILE A 7 -58.96 -1.89 -25.73
N MET A 8 -57.94 -1.43 -24.99
CA MET A 8 -56.55 -1.93 -24.93
C MET A 8 -55.65 -1.58 -26.13
N THR A 9 -54.36 -1.24 -25.98
CA THR A 9 -53.45 -1.26 -24.83
C THR A 9 -52.23 -0.41 -25.21
N THR A 10 -51.84 0.57 -24.40
CA THR A 10 -50.60 1.33 -24.59
C THR A 10 -49.52 0.77 -23.66
N THR A 11 -48.59 -0.01 -24.21
CA THR A 11 -47.47 -0.57 -23.46
C THR A 11 -46.39 0.50 -23.26
N LYS A 12 -46.05 0.71 -21.98
CA LYS A 12 -45.02 1.62 -21.49
C LYS A 12 -43.62 1.16 -21.92
N SER A 13 -42.85 2.05 -22.54
CA SER A 13 -41.38 1.92 -22.64
C SER A 13 -40.75 3.15 -22.00
N SER A 14 -40.36 3.02 -20.74
CA SER A 14 -39.54 4.01 -20.02
C SER A 14 -38.27 3.30 -19.58
N LEU A 15 -37.31 3.22 -20.51
CA LEU A 15 -35.96 2.75 -20.23
C LEU A 15 -35.20 3.90 -19.56
N LEU A 16 -35.05 3.77 -18.24
CA LEU A 16 -34.09 4.51 -17.42
C LEU A 16 -32.68 4.26 -17.96
N ALA A 17 -32.04 5.29 -18.52
CA ALA A 17 -30.60 5.32 -18.75
C ALA A 17 -29.99 6.33 -17.76
N LEU A 18 -29.72 5.85 -16.54
CA LEU A 18 -28.90 6.54 -15.55
C LEU A 18 -27.45 6.08 -15.76
N VAL A 19 -26.66 6.82 -16.53
CA VAL A 19 -25.23 6.55 -16.70
C VAL A 19 -24.46 7.41 -15.71
N ALA A 20 -23.96 6.76 -14.67
CA ALA A 20 -22.90 7.25 -13.82
C ALA A 20 -21.56 7.22 -14.58
N PHE A 21 -20.65 8.15 -14.32
CA PHE A 21 -19.44 7.86 -13.55
C PHE A 21 -18.59 9.11 -13.33
N LEU A 22 -18.15 9.25 -12.08
CA LEU A 22 -17.28 10.28 -11.56
C LEU A 22 -15.86 10.18 -12.11
N ALA A 23 -15.22 11.35 -12.12
CA ALA A 23 -13.80 11.61 -12.33
C ALA A 23 -12.87 10.77 -11.44
N ALA A 24 -11.69 10.42 -11.97
CA ALA A 24 -10.47 10.23 -11.18
C ALA A 24 -9.24 10.41 -12.09
N GLY A 25 -8.37 11.34 -11.70
CA GLY A 25 -7.21 11.76 -12.47
C GLY A 25 -6.15 10.66 -12.65
N ALA A 26 -5.51 10.70 -13.81
CA ALA A 26 -4.28 9.97 -14.10
C ALA A 26 -3.13 10.55 -13.25
N GLY A 27 -2.95 9.99 -12.06
CA GLY A 27 -1.73 10.14 -11.27
C GLY A 27 -0.76 9.03 -11.64
N SER A 28 0.00 9.21 -12.72
CA SER A 28 1.07 8.31 -13.12
C SER A 28 2.26 8.40 -12.15
N SER A 29 2.22 7.66 -11.05
CA SER A 29 3.37 7.46 -10.18
C SER A 29 4.16 6.24 -10.64
N ALA A 30 4.94 6.42 -11.72
CA ALA A 30 5.95 5.45 -12.14
C ALA A 30 7.25 5.70 -11.36
N TYR A 31 7.43 5.00 -10.25
CA TYR A 31 8.74 4.78 -9.64
C TYR A 31 8.91 3.29 -9.34
N ALA A 32 9.17 2.51 -10.39
CA ALA A 32 9.58 1.12 -10.27
C ALA A 32 11.05 0.99 -10.67
N ALA A 33 11.94 1.51 -9.81
CA ALA A 33 13.35 1.13 -9.84
C ALA A 33 13.56 0.07 -8.74
N GLY A 34 13.10 -1.17 -9.01
CA GLY A 34 13.37 -2.31 -8.15
C GLY A 34 14.79 -2.79 -8.39
N VAL A 35 15.72 -2.46 -7.51
CA VAL A 35 17.07 -3.06 -7.53
C VAL A 35 16.99 -4.36 -6.76
N ALA A 36 17.31 -5.48 -7.43
CA ALA A 36 17.40 -6.80 -6.82
C ALA A 36 18.46 -6.82 -5.70
N ASN A 37 18.14 -7.42 -4.55
CA ASN A 37 18.99 -7.48 -3.35
C ASN A 37 18.72 -8.82 -2.63
N PRO A 38 19.60 -9.29 -1.73
CA PRO A 38 20.90 -9.97 -1.88
C PRO A 38 20.71 -11.53 -1.81
N PRO A 39 21.73 -12.41 -1.63
CA PRO A 39 21.64 -13.84 -1.96
C PRO A 39 20.65 -14.62 -1.07
N ALA A 40 20.04 -15.64 -1.66
CA ALA A 40 19.00 -16.46 -1.07
C ALA A 40 19.38 -16.97 0.32
N CYS A 41 18.67 -16.52 1.35
CA CYS A 41 18.70 -17.14 2.67
C CYS A 41 18.06 -18.53 2.52
N GLY A 42 18.87 -19.56 2.31
CA GLY A 42 18.47 -20.98 2.42
C GLY A 42 17.18 -21.38 1.68
N GLY A 43 16.99 -20.96 0.43
CA GLY A 43 15.81 -21.35 -0.39
C GLY A 43 14.90 -20.20 -0.83
N THR A 44 15.33 -18.95 -0.65
CA THR A 44 14.61 -17.78 -1.16
C THR A 44 14.61 -17.77 -2.69
N PRO A 45 13.46 -17.53 -3.37
CA PRO A 45 13.41 -17.47 -4.83
C PRO A 45 14.31 -16.36 -5.39
N ASP A 46 14.67 -16.50 -6.66
CA ASP A 46 15.40 -15.51 -7.45
C ASP A 46 14.83 -14.09 -7.22
N ALA A 47 15.69 -13.17 -6.79
CA ALA A 47 15.48 -11.72 -6.66
C ALA A 47 14.07 -11.26 -6.21
N ILE A 48 13.84 -11.14 -4.90
CA ILE A 48 12.63 -10.52 -4.37
C ILE A 48 12.59 -9.01 -4.69
N LEU A 49 11.49 -8.54 -5.27
CA LEU A 49 11.29 -7.13 -5.57
C LEU A 49 10.75 -6.37 -4.35
N LEU A 50 11.50 -5.37 -3.88
CA LEU A 50 11.11 -4.51 -2.77
C LEU A 50 10.53 -3.19 -3.28
N THR A 51 9.30 -2.86 -2.89
CA THR A 51 8.59 -1.66 -3.37
C THR A 51 8.11 -0.79 -2.20
N PRO A 52 8.64 0.43 -2.01
CA PRO A 52 8.08 1.39 -1.07
C PRO A 52 6.83 2.06 -1.66
N VAL A 53 5.78 2.23 -0.84
CA VAL A 53 4.56 2.97 -1.20
C VAL A 53 4.30 4.05 -0.15
N SER A 54 4.73 5.26 -0.49
CA SER A 54 4.57 6.45 0.34
C SER A 54 3.12 6.91 0.42
N SER A 55 2.80 7.67 1.46
CA SER A 55 1.49 8.29 1.67
C SER A 55 1.59 9.81 1.65
N ARG A 56 0.44 10.48 1.81
CA ARG A 56 0.36 11.94 1.96
C ARG A 56 1.11 12.49 3.20
N VAL A 57 1.44 11.63 4.17
CA VAL A 57 2.03 12.01 5.47
C VAL A 57 3.44 11.48 5.69
N LEU A 58 3.76 10.31 5.14
CA LEU A 58 5.06 9.65 5.26
C LEU A 58 5.61 9.28 3.89
N ASN A 59 6.91 9.53 3.69
CA ASN A 59 7.68 9.01 2.58
C ASN A 59 8.53 7.83 3.05
N ILE A 60 8.54 6.73 2.30
CA ILE A 60 9.29 5.51 2.62
C ILE A 60 10.51 5.47 1.69
N ALA A 61 11.71 5.37 2.26
CA ALA A 61 12.92 5.12 1.49
C ALA A 61 12.95 3.66 0.98
N GLN A 62 13.77 3.39 -0.04
CA GLN A 62 13.91 2.03 -0.57
C GLN A 62 14.20 1.02 0.55
N PRO A 63 13.33 0.00 0.76
CA PRO A 63 13.56 -1.01 1.78
C PRO A 63 14.75 -1.89 1.45
N THR A 64 15.34 -2.49 2.47
CA THR A 64 16.41 -3.49 2.35
C THR A 64 15.99 -4.79 3.00
N LEU A 65 16.45 -5.90 2.41
CA LEU A 65 16.25 -7.24 2.92
C LEU A 65 17.63 -7.85 3.21
N ALA A 66 17.81 -8.42 4.39
CA ALA A 66 19.06 -9.05 4.80
C ALA A 66 18.80 -10.40 5.47
N CYS A 67 19.70 -11.36 5.25
CA CYS A 67 19.70 -12.61 6.02
C CYS A 67 20.29 -12.37 7.41
N SER A 68 19.74 -13.05 8.41
CA SER A 68 20.25 -13.12 9.78
C SER A 68 20.20 -14.57 10.26
N GLU A 69 20.83 -14.85 11.41
CA GLU A 69 20.77 -16.18 12.04
C GLU A 69 19.33 -16.62 12.37
N ASN A 70 18.43 -15.64 12.60
CA ASN A 70 17.05 -15.88 12.99
C ASN A 70 16.05 -15.75 11.82
N GLY A 71 16.53 -15.81 10.58
CA GLY A 71 15.71 -15.68 9.38
C GLY A 71 15.98 -14.38 8.61
N VAL A 72 14.95 -13.79 8.03
CA VAL A 72 15.03 -12.64 7.14
C VAL A 72 14.65 -11.35 7.86
N VAL A 73 15.45 -10.31 7.68
CA VAL A 73 15.22 -8.97 8.25
C VAL A 73 14.88 -8.00 7.13
N LEU A 74 13.67 -7.47 7.15
CA LEU A 74 13.25 -6.33 6.33
C LEU A 74 13.45 -5.06 7.15
N SER A 75 14.16 -4.08 6.60
CA SER A 75 14.37 -2.81 7.29
C SER A 75 14.31 -1.64 6.32
N GLY A 76 14.12 -0.45 6.88
CA GLY A 76 14.18 0.77 6.10
C GLY A 76 13.89 2.00 6.94
N THR A 77 13.79 3.11 6.23
CA THR A 77 13.65 4.43 6.84
C THR A 77 12.41 5.13 6.28
N VAL A 78 11.70 5.82 7.16
CA VAL A 78 10.57 6.69 6.83
C VAL A 78 10.92 8.13 7.13
N THR A 79 10.39 9.05 6.34
CA THR A 79 10.56 10.49 6.52
C THR A 79 9.22 11.20 6.49
N LYS A 80 9.06 12.23 7.30
CA LYS A 80 7.84 13.04 7.30
C LYS A 80 7.76 13.87 6.02
N GLN A 81 6.59 13.82 5.35
CA GLN A 81 6.30 14.70 4.22
C GLN A 81 6.41 16.18 4.64
N PRO A 82 7.02 17.06 3.82
CA PRO A 82 7.27 18.46 4.21
C PRO A 82 6.00 19.24 4.57
N THR A 83 4.89 18.96 3.89
CA THR A 83 3.60 19.66 4.04
C THR A 83 2.76 19.15 5.22
N THR A 84 3.18 18.08 5.89
CA THR A 84 2.39 17.44 6.95
C THR A 84 2.78 17.95 8.32
N GLN A 85 1.80 18.39 9.12
CA GLN A 85 2.05 18.88 10.48
C GLN A 85 2.35 17.73 11.47
N ARG A 86 1.61 16.61 11.40
CA ARG A 86 1.73 15.47 12.33
C ARG A 86 1.69 14.12 11.62
N THR A 87 2.40 13.14 12.17
CA THR A 87 2.35 11.71 11.76
C THR A 87 1.59 10.87 12.79
N THR A 88 0.73 11.48 13.60
CA THR A 88 -0.07 10.71 14.57
C THR A 88 -1.07 9.84 13.81
N GLY A 89 -1.22 8.58 14.21
CA GLY A 89 -2.15 7.65 13.56
C GLY A 89 -1.64 7.07 12.23
N THR A 90 -0.34 7.21 11.93
CA THR A 90 0.27 6.51 10.80
C THR A 90 0.95 5.22 11.23
N HIS A 91 0.97 4.28 10.31
CA HIS A 91 1.63 2.99 10.47
C HIS A 91 2.13 2.49 9.13
N LEU A 92 2.97 1.45 9.17
CA LEU A 92 3.41 0.75 7.98
C LEU A 92 2.69 -0.57 7.87
N GLU A 93 2.25 -0.91 6.67
CA GLU A 93 1.84 -2.27 6.30
C GLU A 93 2.90 -2.88 5.39
N VAL A 94 3.37 -4.07 5.74
CA VAL A 94 4.21 -4.89 4.88
C VAL A 94 3.31 -5.93 4.23
N VAL A 95 3.26 -5.91 2.91
CA VAL A 95 2.44 -6.81 2.09
C VAL A 95 3.38 -7.72 1.30
N PHE A 96 3.25 -9.02 1.54
CA PHE A 96 3.96 -10.05 0.78
C PHE A 96 3.07 -10.46 -0.38
N LEU A 97 3.61 -10.38 -1.59
CA LEU A 97 2.89 -10.60 -2.83
C LEU A 97 3.52 -11.75 -3.60
N ASP A 98 2.68 -12.58 -4.23
CA ASP A 98 3.15 -13.57 -5.19
C ASP A 98 3.54 -12.94 -6.54
N ALA A 99 3.96 -13.77 -7.49
CA ALA A 99 4.36 -13.32 -8.83
C ALA A 99 3.19 -12.69 -9.63
N SER A 100 1.94 -13.03 -9.32
CA SER A 100 0.75 -12.44 -9.93
C SER A 100 0.38 -11.08 -9.32
N GLY A 101 0.96 -10.75 -8.17
CA GLY A 101 0.62 -9.56 -7.38
C GLY A 101 -0.51 -9.79 -6.37
N ALA A 102 -0.90 -11.03 -6.11
CA ALA A 102 -1.90 -11.35 -5.09
C ALA A 102 -1.24 -11.33 -3.69
N PRO A 103 -1.94 -10.79 -2.66
CA PRO A 103 -1.41 -10.75 -1.30
C PRO A 103 -1.41 -12.14 -0.66
N LEU A 104 -0.23 -12.57 -0.21
CA LEU A 104 -0.02 -13.79 0.57
C LEU A 104 -0.14 -13.52 2.07
N LEU A 105 0.42 -12.40 2.53
CA LEU A 105 0.44 -12.00 3.93
C LEU A 105 0.46 -10.47 4.04
N ARG A 106 -0.18 -9.94 5.09
CA ARG A 106 -0.12 -8.54 5.49
C ARG A 106 0.31 -8.45 6.94
N GLN A 107 1.24 -7.55 7.24
CA GLN A 107 1.71 -7.35 8.60
C GLN A 107 1.86 -5.86 8.90
N THR A 108 1.30 -5.42 10.02
CA THR A 108 1.52 -4.06 10.51
C THR A 108 2.88 -3.96 11.20
N VAL A 109 3.67 -2.95 10.84
CA VAL A 109 4.99 -2.69 11.42
C VAL A 109 5.02 -1.29 12.01
N ALA A 110 5.54 -1.19 13.23
CA ALA A 110 5.81 0.09 13.87
C ALA A 110 7.16 0.66 13.39
N TYR A 111 7.25 1.98 13.35
CA TYR A 111 8.50 2.70 13.13
C TYR A 111 8.81 3.60 14.32
N ALA A 112 10.09 3.89 14.54
CA ALA A 112 10.56 4.69 15.66
C ALA A 112 11.38 5.91 15.18
N PRO A 113 11.12 7.13 15.69
CA PRO A 113 10.06 7.47 16.62
C PRO A 113 8.67 7.50 15.94
N ARG A 114 7.62 7.16 16.69
CA ARG A 114 6.23 7.08 16.16
C ARG A 114 5.69 8.45 15.70
N GLU A 115 6.07 9.52 16.39
CA GLU A 115 5.73 10.89 16.02
C GLU A 115 6.95 11.61 15.45
N LEU A 116 6.89 11.93 14.15
CA LEU A 116 7.89 12.76 13.49
C LEU A 116 7.42 14.23 13.60
N ARG A 117 8.13 15.04 14.38
CA ARG A 117 7.70 16.41 14.70
C ARG A 117 8.22 17.45 13.68
N PRO A 118 7.51 18.58 13.50
CA PRO A 118 8.01 19.72 12.74
C PRO A 118 9.31 20.28 13.33
N VAL A 119 10.23 20.73 12.47
CA VAL A 119 11.48 21.36 12.84
C VAL A 119 11.22 22.84 13.17
N THR A 120 10.62 23.13 14.32
CA THR A 120 10.54 24.52 14.82
C THR A 120 11.77 24.91 15.64
N ARG A 121 12.62 23.93 16.02
CA ARG A 121 13.93 24.15 16.65
C ARG A 121 14.92 23.13 16.11
N ALA A 122 16.18 23.54 15.92
CA ALA A 122 17.23 22.92 15.10
C ALA A 122 17.68 21.46 15.43
N LYS A 123 16.93 20.67 16.19
CA LYS A 123 17.34 19.32 16.63
C LYS A 123 16.17 18.33 16.75
N VAL A 124 15.34 18.17 15.72
CA VAL A 124 14.25 17.19 15.75
C VAL A 124 14.31 16.27 14.54
N LYS A 125 14.29 14.94 14.80
CA LYS A 125 14.36 13.90 13.78
C LYS A 125 13.08 13.95 12.91
N ARG A 126 13.26 14.21 11.61
CA ARG A 126 12.21 14.09 10.58
C ARG A 126 12.06 12.66 10.05
N THR A 127 12.79 11.75 10.66
CA THR A 127 13.10 10.43 10.15
C THR A 127 12.84 9.42 11.24
N GLY A 128 12.24 8.30 10.88
CA GLY A 128 12.15 7.13 11.74
C GLY A 128 12.58 5.89 11.00
N ASP A 129 12.95 4.87 11.74
CA ASP A 129 13.40 3.59 11.19
C ASP A 129 12.40 2.50 11.54
N TYR A 130 12.29 1.49 10.68
CA TYR A 130 11.47 0.32 10.92
C TYR A 130 12.27 -0.94 10.62
N THR A 131 11.93 -1.99 11.35
CA THR A 131 12.51 -3.32 11.20
C THR A 131 11.42 -4.36 11.40
N LEU A 132 11.41 -5.38 10.55
CA LEU A 132 10.57 -6.56 10.65
C LEU A 132 11.47 -7.79 10.49
N THR A 133 11.52 -8.61 11.52
CA THR A 133 12.20 -9.91 11.50
C THR A 133 11.18 -11.00 11.23
N LEU A 134 11.48 -11.85 10.25
CA LEU A 134 10.67 -12.98 9.83
C LEU A 134 11.51 -14.25 9.98
N PRO A 135 11.01 -15.31 10.64
CA PRO A 135 11.75 -16.57 10.70
C PRO A 135 11.95 -17.16 9.30
N GLU A 136 10.94 -17.02 8.44
CA GLU A 136 10.98 -17.39 7.02
C GLU A 136 10.07 -16.46 6.20
N LEU A 137 10.32 -16.40 4.90
CA LEU A 137 9.43 -15.69 3.99
C LEU A 137 8.22 -16.57 3.64
N PRO A 138 7.00 -15.99 3.51
CA PRO A 138 5.86 -16.75 3.04
C PRO A 138 6.16 -17.44 1.70
N ALA A 139 5.83 -18.72 1.60
CA ALA A 139 6.07 -19.50 0.38
C ALA A 139 5.39 -18.83 -0.83
N GLY A 140 6.12 -18.73 -1.94
CA GLY A 140 5.65 -18.08 -3.17
C GLY A 140 5.82 -16.56 -3.19
N THR A 141 6.42 -15.94 -2.17
CA THR A 141 6.72 -14.50 -2.18
C THR A 141 7.66 -14.16 -3.33
N ALA A 142 7.20 -13.29 -4.24
CA ALA A 142 8.01 -12.73 -5.32
C ALA A 142 8.28 -11.23 -5.11
N ARG A 143 7.39 -10.53 -4.39
CA ARG A 143 7.49 -9.09 -4.14
C ARG A 143 7.09 -8.76 -2.71
N ILE A 144 7.73 -7.75 -2.13
CA ILE A 144 7.38 -7.20 -0.82
C ILE A 144 7.10 -5.72 -1.00
N GLN A 145 5.92 -5.29 -0.57
CA GLN A 145 5.49 -3.90 -0.63
C GLN A 145 5.41 -3.33 0.79
N VAL A 146 6.06 -2.19 1.04
CA VAL A 146 5.98 -1.49 2.31
C VAL A 146 5.14 -0.23 2.12
N GLU A 147 3.95 -0.20 2.71
CA GLU A 147 2.97 0.85 2.51
C GLU A 147 2.85 1.74 3.74
N ALA A 148 2.87 3.05 3.55
CA ALA A 148 2.49 3.98 4.60
C ALA A 148 0.97 4.16 4.57
N ARG A 149 0.31 3.94 5.71
CA ARG A 149 -1.14 4.12 5.87
C ARG A 149 -1.42 5.20 6.92
N PHE A 150 -2.52 5.91 6.72
CA PHE A 150 -3.06 6.87 7.67
C PHE A 150 -4.49 6.46 8.03
N GLY A 151 -4.76 6.28 9.32
CA GLY A 151 -6.07 5.87 9.81
C GLY A 151 -6.01 4.68 10.76
N PRO A 152 -7.17 4.19 11.23
CA PRO A 152 -7.25 3.00 12.06
C PRO A 152 -6.70 1.77 11.32
N HIS A 153 -6.14 0.84 12.08
CA HIS A 153 -5.77 -0.48 11.56
C HIS A 153 -7.06 -1.26 11.29
N ALA A 154 -7.18 -1.84 10.09
CA ALA A 154 -8.28 -2.73 9.72
C ALA A 154 -7.94 -4.18 10.06
#